data_AF-U2A0D4-F1
#
_entry.id   AF-U2A0D4-F1
#
_cell.length_a   1.000
_cell.length_b   1.000
_cell.length_c   1.000
_cell.angle_alpha   90.00
_cell.angle_beta   90.00
_cell.angle_gamma   90.00
#
_symmetry.space_group_name_H-M   'P 1'
#
loop_
_entity.id
_entity.type
_entity.pdbx_description
1 polymer ?
#
loop_
_entity_poly.entity_id
_entity_poly.type
_entity_poly.pdbx_seq_one_letter_code
_entity_poly.pdbx_strand_id
1 'polypeptide(L)' 'RLTAAPTRLPEQRGYVRVRKLEGIWRLRPLGEGRVEVVYQAHTEPGGSVPSWLASSFVVDAPLQTLKALQALVEGAERK' A
#
# COMPACT_ATOMS: atom_id res chain seq x y z
N ARG A 1 -1.17 -1.27 12.31
CA ARG A 1 0.07 -0.65 11.78
C ARG A 1 0.67 -1.60 10.76
N LEU A 2 1.26 -1.06 9.70
CA LEU A 2 1.90 -1.82 8.62
C LEU A 2 3.41 -1.66 8.75
N THR A 3 4.15 -2.76 8.74
CA THR A 3 5.63 -2.76 8.80
C THR A 3 6.22 -3.77 7.82
N ALA A 4 7.39 -3.47 7.26
CA ALA A 4 8.15 -4.43 6.48
C ALA A 4 8.75 -5.53 7.37
N ALA A 5 8.84 -6.75 6.84
CA ALA A 5 9.56 -7.87 7.44
C ALA A 5 10.62 -8.39 6.44
N PRO A 6 11.70 -7.64 6.18
CA PRO A 6 12.60 -7.87 5.05
C PRO A 6 13.38 -9.19 5.15
N THR A 7 13.61 -9.70 6.37
CA THR A 7 14.35 -10.93 6.64
C THR A 7 13.47 -12.18 6.73
N ARG A 8 12.14 -12.03 6.62
CA ARG A 8 11.20 -13.14 6.79
C ARG A 8 11.34 -14.22 5.71
N LEU A 9 11.77 -13.83 4.51
CA LEU A 9 11.96 -14.70 3.35
C LEU A 9 13.24 -14.31 2.61
N PRO A 10 13.93 -15.27 1.94
CA PRO A 10 15.12 -14.99 1.15
C PRO A 10 14.89 -13.94 0.05
N GLU A 11 15.94 -13.23 -0.33
CA GLU A 11 15.90 -12.35 -1.51
C GLU A 11 15.68 -13.15 -2.80
N GLN A 12 14.95 -12.55 -3.73
CA GLN A 12 14.58 -13.17 -5.00
C GLN A 12 15.30 -12.47 -6.14
N ARG A 13 15.91 -13.25 -7.04
CA ARG A 13 16.57 -12.71 -8.23
C ARG A 13 15.57 -11.95 -9.09
N GLY A 14 15.95 -10.74 -9.52
CA GLY A 14 15.11 -9.88 -10.36
C GLY A 14 14.21 -8.89 -9.60
N TYR A 15 14.21 -8.92 -8.27
CA TYR A 15 13.43 -8.00 -7.44
C TYR A 15 14.32 -7.19 -6.48
N VAL A 16 13.93 -5.94 -6.24
CA VAL A 16 14.56 -5.09 -5.22
C VAL A 16 13.81 -5.25 -3.90
N ARG A 17 14.52 -5.62 -2.84
CA ARG A 17 13.94 -5.81 -1.50
C ARG A 17 13.55 -4.46 -0.88
N VAL A 18 12.29 -4.32 -0.48
CA VAL A 18 11.87 -3.24 0.44
C VAL A 18 12.51 -3.48 1.80
N ARG A 19 13.33 -2.53 2.26
CA ARG A 19 14.11 -2.66 3.51
C ARG A 19 13.37 -2.05 4.69
N LYS A 20 12.68 -0.94 4.47
CA LYS A 20 11.83 -0.30 5.47
C LYS A 20 10.49 0.02 4.85
N LEU A 21 9.44 -0.28 5.60
CA LEU A 21 8.10 0.17 5.31
C LEU A 21 7.44 0.45 6.65
N GLU A 22 6.80 1.60 6.75
CA GLU A 22 5.97 1.98 7.88
C GLU A 22 4.69 2.59 7.35
N GLY A 23 3.55 2.19 7.91
CA GLY A 23 2.27 2.71 7.45
C GLY A 23 1.12 2.46 8.41
N ILE A 24 0.00 3.07 8.06
CA ILE A 24 -1.25 2.91 8.80
C ILE A 24 -2.42 2.82 7.83
N TRP A 25 -3.30 1.88 8.15
CA TRP A 25 -4.69 1.89 7.71
C TRP A 25 -5.53 2.34 8.90
N ARG A 26 -6.38 3.33 8.67
CA ARG A 26 -7.37 3.77 9.64
C ARG A 26 -8.72 3.77 8.96
N LEU A 27 -9.64 3.00 9.55
CA LEU A 27 -11.01 2.86 9.08
C LEU A 27 -11.92 3.45 10.14
N ARG A 28 -12.78 4.37 9.73
CA ARG A 28 -13.73 5.05 10.64
C ARG A 28 -15.13 4.98 10.05
N PRO A 29 -16.11 4.40 10.75
CA PRO A 29 -17.49 4.41 10.27
C PRO A 29 -18.02 5.84 10.21
N LEU A 30 -18.75 6.16 9.14
CA LEU A 30 -19.41 7.45 8.95
C LEU A 30 -20.94 7.36 9.13
N GLY A 31 -21.48 6.14 9.27
CA GLY A 31 -22.92 5.88 9.23
C GLY A 31 -23.40 5.56 7.81
N GLU A 32 -24.65 5.10 7.68
CA GLU A 32 -25.29 4.79 6.38
C GLU A 32 -24.48 3.80 5.52
N GLY A 33 -23.83 2.82 6.16
CA GLY A 33 -22.97 1.85 5.48
C GLY A 33 -21.64 2.41 4.94
N ARG A 34 -21.33 3.70 5.18
CA ARG A 34 -20.10 4.34 4.71
C ARG A 34 -18.97 4.24 5.73
N VAL A 35 -17.75 4.09 5.20
CA VAL A 35 -16.51 4.04 5.98
C VAL A 35 -15.49 4.99 5.37
N GLU A 36 -14.94 5.88 6.18
CA GLU A 36 -13.75 6.65 5.82
C GLU A 36 -12.51 5.76 5.94
N VAL A 37 -11.71 5.72 4.88
CA VAL A 37 -10.46 4.95 4.85
C VAL A 37 -9.29 5.88 4.61
N VAL A 38 -8.39 5.94 5.58
CA VAL A 38 -7.12 6.68 5.46
C VAL A 38 -5.98 5.66 5.36
N TYR A 39 -5.27 5.70 4.24
CA TYR A 39 -4.07 4.91 3.99
C TYR A 39 -2.85 5.83 3.92
N GLN A 40 -1.83 5.52 4.72
CA GLN A 40 -0.54 6.20 4.70
C GLN A 40 0.56 5.14 4.70
N ALA A 41 1.57 5.32 3.86
CA ALA A 41 2.73 4.46 3.78
C ALA A 41 3.98 5.27 3.45
N HIS A 42 5.06 4.97 4.16
CA HIS A 42 6.42 5.40 3.89
C HIS A 42 7.24 4.15 3.60
N THR A 43 7.92 4.12 2.46
CA THR A 43 8.69 2.95 2.01
C THR A 43 10.07 3.36 1.54
N GLU A 44 11.08 2.62 1.97
CA GLU A 44 12.46 2.76 1.51
C GLU A 44 12.88 1.43 0.88
N PRO A 45 12.95 1.35 -0.46
CA PRO A 45 13.56 0.22 -1.11
C PRO A 45 15.08 0.21 -0.85
N GLY A 46 15.66 -0.97 -0.70
CA GLY A 46 17.11 -1.09 -0.54
C GLY A 46 17.85 -0.92 -1.88
N GLY A 47 19.03 -0.32 -1.85
CA GLY A 47 19.91 -0.21 -3.03
C GLY A 47 19.53 0.90 -4.02
N SER A 48 20.18 0.89 -5.18
CA SER A 48 20.08 1.90 -6.24
C SER A 48 18.74 1.79 -7.00
N VAL A 49 17.65 2.19 -6.35
CA VAL A 49 16.39 2.42 -7.05
C VAL A 49 16.50 3.70 -7.88
N PRO A 50 16.28 3.64 -9.19
CA PRO A 50 16.28 4.85 -10.01
C PRO A 50 15.26 5.86 -9.49
N SER A 51 15.61 7.15 -9.50
CA SER A 51 14.76 8.24 -9.03
C SER A 51 13.37 8.25 -9.70
N TRP A 52 13.29 7.87 -10.99
CA TRP A 52 12.02 7.74 -11.70
C TRP A 52 11.10 6.66 -11.11
N LEU A 53 11.65 5.57 -10.57
CA LEU A 53 10.87 4.51 -9.91
C LEU A 53 10.42 4.98 -8.53
N ALA A 54 11.22 5.77 -7.81
CA ALA A 54 10.80 6.37 -6.54
C ALA A 54 9.63 7.38 -6.72
N SER A 55 9.64 8.18 -7.79
CA SER A 55 8.64 9.25 -7.99
C SER A 55 7.23 8.75 -8.38
N SER A 56 7.11 7.66 -9.15
CA SER A 56 5.79 7.12 -9.54
C SER A 56 5.02 6.50 -8.37
N PHE A 57 5.72 5.97 -7.36
CA PHE A 57 5.12 5.37 -6.16
C PHE A 57 4.49 6.39 -5.21
N VAL A 58 4.93 7.66 -5.23
CA VAL A 58 4.51 8.66 -4.23
C VAL A 58 3.06 9.10 -4.44
N VAL A 59 2.57 9.13 -5.68
CA VAL A 59 1.26 9.72 -5.99
C VAL A 59 0.23 8.68 -6.44
N ASP A 60 0.58 7.81 -7.38
CA ASP A 60 -0.42 6.93 -8.00
C ASP A 60 -0.74 5.71 -7.14
N ALA A 61 0.26 5.12 -6.49
CA ALA A 61 0.08 3.86 -5.78
C ALA A 61 -0.97 3.93 -4.65
N PRO A 62 -0.99 4.96 -3.77
CA PRO A 62 -2.00 5.06 -2.72
C PRO A 62 -3.41 5.23 -3.29
N LEU A 63 -3.58 6.09 -4.30
CA LEU A 63 -4.88 6.36 -4.91
C LEU A 63 -5.45 5.12 -5.61
N GLN A 64 -4.63 4.41 -6.40
CA GLN A 64 -5.07 3.19 -7.09
C GLN A 64 -5.39 2.07 -6.11
N THR A 65 -4.63 1.96 -5.01
CA THR A 65 -4.93 1.00 -3.94
C THR A 65 -6.32 1.26 -3.33
N LEU A 66 -6.64 2.52 -3.01
CA LEU A 66 -7.94 2.87 -2.43
C LEU A 66 -9.09 2.69 -3.42
N LYS A 67 -8.90 3.04 -4.70
CA LYS A 67 -9.90 2.80 -5.76
C LYS A 67 -10.18 1.31 -5.96
N ALA A 68 -9.14 0.48 -5.99
CA ALA A 68 -9.29 -0.97 -6.11
C ALA A 68 -10.01 -1.57 -4.89
N LEU A 69 -9.69 -1.10 -3.68
CA LEU A 69 -10.40 -1.50 -2.46
C LEU A 69 -11.89 -1.16 -2.54
N GLN A 70 -12.23 0.07 -2.95
CA GLN A 70 -13.61 0.48 -3.13
C GLN A 70 -14.35 -0.43 -4.12
N ALA A 71 -13.77 -0.68 -5.30
CA ALA A 71 -14.37 -1.54 -6.31
C ALA A 71 -14.58 -2.98 -5.83
N LEU A 72 -13.67 -3.53 -5.02
CA LEU A 72 -13.79 -4.85 -4.42
C LEU A 72 -14.95 -4.92 -3.42
N VAL A 73 -15.09 -3.91 -2.56
CA VAL A 73 -16.18 -3.87 -1.57
C VAL A 73 -17.53 -3.71 -2.26
N GLU A 74 -17.67 -2.78 -3.20
CA GLU A 74 -18.90 -2.59 -3.96
C GLU A 74 -19.25 -3.81 -4.83
N GLY A 75 -18.24 -4.53 -5.31
CA GLY A 75 -18.41 -5.78 -6.06
C GLY A 75 -18.81 -6.97 -5.18
N ALA A 76 -18.37 -7.00 -3.92
CA ALA A 76 -18.76 -8.02 -2.95
C ALA A 76 -20.23 -7.90 -2.54
N GLU A 77 -20.79 -6.68 -2.52
CA GLU A 77 -22.22 -6.46 -2.24
C GLU A 77 -23.16 -6.83 -3.40
N ARG A 78 -22.62 -7.04 -4.60
CA ARG A 78 -23.40 -7.44 -5.80
C ARG A 78 -23.55 -8.97 -5.96
N LYS A 79 -22.97 -9.77 -5.06
CA LYS A 79 -23.09 -11.24 -5.05
C LYS A 79 -23.95 -11.69 -3.89
#